data_AF-A0A2N3AF74-F1
#
_entry.id   AF-A0A2N3AF74-F1
#
_cell.length_a   1.000
_cell.length_b   1.000
_cell.length_c   1.000
_cell.angle_alpha   90.00
_cell.angle_beta   90.00
_cell.angle_gamma   90.00
#
_symmetry.space_group_name_H-M   'P 1'
#
loop_
_entity.id
_entity.type
_entity.pdbx_description
1 polymer ?
#
loop_
_entity_poly.entity_id
_entity_poly.type
_entity_poly.pdbx_seq_one_letter_code
_entity_poly.pdbx_strand_id
1 'polypeptide(L)'
;MPTFANLSNPIMIQSGFLDFFTKSILMGMQFLYSILVFFLLSFSTLFAQNTQRIIVAQTRDALIGFEKPVNAIVIKAKIEAFSQLRLGYGDVTLQPLIDDHVEPTDGLYQSNLIFFDETKSEIRLSGLIQSVPVELILIHVPPCENATSELSLRNDCELPEMISQEIWRVGLSAPDYERIKTEIKNIILHHSATSNNITDFYGLVRSFYISHTQVNGWSDIGYNYLIAPDGTIFAGRDPGLMMEQDEVMGAHFCASNNGTLGICMIGTFMNALPTEEALLSLNKLLVWKTAKDSLSPFEVNPHPLNPQLSVISGHRDGCATLCPGDSLYKHIHPVREACNHGLENCGVYLFENENNASIMPTLFPNPTNIDNFQICSAEIQGESKILISDIEGRMVYSSVYKSDHQCIDINHVLPQGLYFVHLITHKQYFVFKLIRSL
;
A
#
# COMPACT_ATOMS: atom_id res chain seq x y z
N MET A 1 69.37 -61.54 -43.78
CA MET A 1 69.16 -60.22 -44.41
C MET A 1 69.39 -60.41 -45.90
N PRO A 2 68.45 -60.09 -46.82
CA PRO A 2 67.40 -59.07 -46.76
C PRO A 2 65.96 -59.59 -47.07
N THR A 3 65.00 -58.66 -46.92
CA THR A 3 63.63 -58.55 -47.46
C THR A 3 62.98 -59.75 -48.17
N PHE A 4 61.78 -60.16 -47.72
CA PHE A 4 60.70 -60.60 -48.61
C PHE A 4 59.32 -60.29 -48.04
N ALA A 5 58.45 -59.90 -48.98
CA ALA A 5 57.08 -59.48 -48.79
C ALA A 5 56.10 -60.64 -48.59
N ASN A 6 55.08 -60.36 -47.79
CA ASN A 6 53.67 -60.71 -47.86
C ASN A 6 53.18 -61.78 -48.87
N LEU A 7 52.38 -62.72 -48.34
CA LEU A 7 51.17 -63.43 -48.85
C LEU A 7 50.85 -64.49 -47.76
N SER A 8 49.65 -64.79 -47.26
CA SER A 8 48.26 -64.51 -47.60
C SER A 8 47.33 -65.20 -46.54
N ASN A 9 46.36 -64.47 -45.95
CA ASN A 9 44.97 -64.79 -45.49
C ASN A 9 44.57 -66.16 -44.84
N PRO A 10 43.39 -66.26 -44.16
CA PRO A 10 42.88 -65.51 -43.01
C PRO A 10 42.27 -66.45 -41.92
N ILE A 11 42.03 -65.97 -40.69
CA ILE A 11 41.03 -66.60 -39.79
C ILE A 11 40.12 -65.52 -39.23
N MET A 12 38.84 -65.64 -39.60
CA MET A 12 37.72 -64.84 -39.12
C MET A 12 37.39 -65.15 -37.67
N ILE A 13 37.28 -64.13 -36.81
CA ILE A 13 36.42 -64.19 -35.61
C ILE A 13 35.68 -62.85 -35.44
N GLN A 14 34.39 -62.93 -35.76
CA GLN A 14 33.21 -62.24 -35.19
C GLN A 14 33.28 -60.74 -34.86
N SER A 15 32.79 -59.92 -35.80
CA SER A 15 32.36 -58.52 -35.58
C SER A 15 30.90 -58.38 -35.08
N GLY A 16 30.20 -59.49 -34.79
CA GLY A 16 28.77 -59.45 -34.46
C GLY A 16 28.42 -59.15 -32.99
N PHE A 17 29.36 -59.35 -32.06
CA PHE A 17 29.05 -59.25 -30.62
C PHE A 17 29.21 -57.83 -30.06
N LEU A 18 30.10 -57.02 -30.65
CA LEU A 18 30.34 -55.64 -30.22
C LEU A 18 29.21 -54.69 -30.66
N ASP A 19 28.56 -55.00 -31.78
CA ASP A 19 27.54 -54.14 -32.40
C ASP A 19 26.15 -54.27 -31.73
N PHE A 20 25.89 -55.39 -31.06
CA PHE A 20 24.64 -55.61 -30.32
C PHE A 20 24.66 -54.93 -28.94
N PHE A 21 25.83 -54.91 -28.29
CA PHE A 21 26.00 -54.24 -27.01
C PHE A 21 26.02 -52.71 -27.15
N THR A 22 26.66 -52.17 -28.19
CA THR A 22 26.65 -50.72 -28.44
C THR A 22 25.25 -50.21 -28.80
N LYS A 23 24.48 -50.94 -29.62
CA LYS A 23 23.10 -50.56 -29.95
C LYS A 23 22.14 -50.66 -28.77
N SER A 24 22.26 -51.68 -27.91
CA SER A 24 21.40 -51.80 -26.72
C SER A 24 21.71 -50.73 -25.67
N ILE A 25 22.98 -50.35 -25.50
CA ILE A 25 23.37 -49.26 -24.60
C ILE A 25 22.92 -47.90 -25.17
N LEU A 26 23.05 -47.68 -26.48
CA LEU A 26 22.56 -46.44 -27.11
C LEU A 26 21.03 -46.31 -27.03
N MET A 27 20.28 -47.40 -27.24
CA MET A 27 18.81 -47.39 -27.06
C MET A 27 18.41 -47.18 -25.60
N GLY A 28 19.13 -47.79 -24.65
CA GLY A 28 18.89 -47.57 -23.21
C GLY A 28 19.20 -46.14 -22.77
N MET A 29 20.27 -45.55 -23.30
CA MET A 29 20.62 -44.15 -23.05
C MET A 29 19.65 -43.18 -23.72
N GLN A 30 19.16 -43.46 -24.94
CA GLN A 30 18.11 -42.66 -25.57
C GLN A 30 16.78 -42.78 -24.83
N PHE A 31 16.42 -43.96 -24.32
CA PHE A 31 15.19 -44.14 -23.54
C PHE A 31 15.28 -43.42 -22.19
N LEU A 32 16.43 -43.47 -21.52
CA LEU A 32 16.71 -42.70 -20.30
C LEU A 32 16.76 -41.20 -20.59
N TYR A 33 17.34 -40.76 -21.71
CA TYR A 33 17.34 -39.35 -22.10
C TYR A 33 15.94 -38.87 -22.48
N SER A 34 15.12 -39.70 -23.13
CA SER A 34 13.73 -39.39 -23.45
C SER A 34 12.84 -39.37 -22.21
N ILE A 35 13.08 -40.24 -21.22
CA ILE A 35 12.39 -40.19 -19.91
C ILE A 35 12.88 -38.98 -19.11
N LEU A 36 14.17 -38.66 -19.12
CA LEU A 36 14.72 -37.47 -18.44
C LEU A 36 14.22 -36.19 -19.11
N VAL A 37 14.12 -36.16 -20.44
CA VAL A 37 13.55 -35.05 -21.22
C VAL A 37 12.03 -35.01 -21.06
N PHE A 38 11.31 -36.13 -20.92
CA PHE A 38 9.89 -36.12 -20.57
C PHE A 38 9.64 -35.68 -19.12
N PHE A 39 10.51 -36.05 -18.17
CA PHE A 39 10.46 -35.57 -16.78
C PHE A 39 10.91 -34.11 -16.65
N LEU A 40 11.85 -33.65 -17.48
CA LEU A 40 12.28 -32.25 -17.56
C LEU A 40 11.30 -31.37 -18.38
N LEU A 41 10.48 -31.97 -19.25
CA LEU A 41 9.40 -31.28 -19.99
C LEU A 41 8.03 -31.36 -19.31
N SER A 42 7.92 -31.97 -18.13
CA SER A 42 6.67 -32.01 -17.34
C SER A 42 6.74 -31.32 -15.97
N PHE A 43 7.83 -30.60 -15.70
CA PHE A 43 7.93 -29.60 -14.64
C PHE A 43 8.43 -28.25 -15.18
N SER A 44 7.92 -27.82 -16.33
CA SER A 44 7.53 -26.42 -16.37
C SER A 44 6.27 -26.34 -15.52
N THR A 45 6.37 -25.84 -14.30
CA THR A 45 5.21 -25.18 -13.71
C THR A 45 4.79 -24.16 -14.77
N LEU A 46 3.73 -24.45 -15.53
CA LEU A 46 2.98 -23.40 -16.18
C LEU A 46 2.62 -22.48 -15.02
N PHE A 47 3.34 -21.36 -14.87
CA PHE A 47 2.89 -20.29 -14.00
C PHE A 47 1.49 -19.99 -14.51
N ALA A 48 0.47 -20.30 -13.70
CA ALA A 48 -0.89 -20.03 -14.09
C ALA A 48 -0.99 -18.51 -14.27
N GLN A 49 -1.00 -18.08 -15.52
CA GLN A 49 -1.11 -16.67 -15.83
C GLN A 49 -2.53 -16.25 -15.46
N ASN A 50 -2.62 -15.40 -14.43
CA ASN A 50 -3.88 -14.87 -13.93
C ASN A 50 -4.35 -13.66 -14.77
N THR A 51 -3.61 -13.35 -15.84
CA THR A 51 -3.85 -12.21 -16.71
C THR A 51 -4.16 -12.65 -18.14
N GLN A 52 -5.10 -11.96 -18.78
CA GLN A 52 -5.41 -12.11 -20.21
C GLN A 52 -5.42 -10.73 -20.86
N ARG A 53 -4.74 -10.58 -22.00
CA ARG A 53 -4.66 -9.31 -22.75
C ARG A 53 -5.62 -9.34 -23.93
N ILE A 54 -6.42 -8.29 -24.08
CA ILE A 54 -7.32 -8.08 -25.21
C ILE A 54 -7.03 -6.71 -25.81
N ILE A 55 -6.71 -6.65 -27.10
CA ILE A 55 -6.53 -5.38 -27.81
C ILE A 55 -7.83 -5.05 -28.56
N VAL A 56 -8.34 -3.85 -28.31
CA VAL A 56 -9.58 -3.34 -28.92
C VAL A 56 -9.22 -2.15 -29.80
N ALA A 57 -9.33 -2.33 -31.12
CA ALA A 57 -8.89 -1.32 -32.09
C ALA A 57 -9.97 -0.31 -32.52
N GLN A 58 -11.23 -0.49 -32.09
CA GLN A 58 -12.36 0.40 -32.44
C GLN A 58 -13.38 0.45 -31.31
N THR A 59 -13.70 1.63 -30.74
CA THR A 59 -14.90 1.74 -29.89
C THR A 59 -15.52 3.14 -29.89
N ARG A 60 -16.52 3.42 -30.74
CA ARG A 60 -17.57 4.36 -30.30
C ARG A 60 -18.33 3.73 -29.13
N ASP A 61 -18.56 2.43 -29.23
CA ASP A 61 -19.27 1.59 -28.27
C ASP A 61 -18.97 0.11 -28.58
N ALA A 62 -18.55 -0.68 -27.59
CA ALA A 62 -18.26 -2.11 -27.75
C ALA A 62 -18.56 -2.88 -26.46
N LEU A 63 -19.28 -4.00 -26.60
CA LEU A 63 -19.45 -4.99 -25.54
C LEU A 63 -18.38 -6.06 -25.71
N ILE A 64 -17.64 -6.36 -24.64
CA ILE A 64 -16.50 -7.28 -24.65
C ILE A 64 -16.78 -8.36 -23.62
N GLY A 65 -17.03 -9.58 -24.11
CA GLY A 65 -17.16 -10.77 -23.27
C GLY A 65 -15.81 -11.39 -22.94
N PHE A 66 -15.74 -12.09 -21.82
CA PHE A 66 -14.55 -12.77 -21.32
C PHE A 66 -14.76 -14.28 -21.30
N GLU A 67 -13.72 -15.04 -21.66
CA GLU A 67 -13.77 -16.50 -21.61
C GLU A 67 -13.86 -17.02 -20.17
N LYS A 68 -13.29 -16.27 -19.22
CA LYS A 68 -13.36 -16.52 -17.78
C LYS A 68 -13.82 -15.26 -17.07
N PRO A 69 -14.62 -15.38 -15.98
CA PRO A 69 -14.97 -14.23 -15.16
C PRO A 69 -13.72 -13.59 -14.54
N VAL A 70 -13.72 -12.26 -14.46
CA VAL A 70 -12.57 -11.45 -14.00
C VAL A 70 -12.97 -10.61 -12.79
N ASN A 71 -12.03 -10.35 -11.89
CA ASN A 71 -12.24 -9.51 -10.71
C ASN A 71 -11.68 -8.11 -10.90
N ALA A 72 -10.71 -7.94 -11.80
CA ALA A 72 -10.15 -6.63 -12.06
C ALA A 72 -9.71 -6.45 -13.51
N ILE A 73 -9.58 -5.18 -13.89
CA ILE A 73 -9.11 -4.76 -15.20
C ILE A 73 -8.10 -3.64 -15.02
N VAL A 74 -7.03 -3.72 -15.80
CA VAL A 74 -6.10 -2.61 -16.05
C VAL A 74 -6.20 -2.23 -17.53
N ILE A 75 -6.23 -0.94 -17.82
CA ILE A 75 -6.35 -0.42 -19.17
C ILE A 75 -5.03 0.23 -19.58
N LYS A 76 -4.49 -0.13 -20.74
CA LYS A 76 -3.36 0.57 -21.37
C LYS A 76 -3.82 1.25 -22.65
N ALA A 77 -3.57 2.55 -22.76
CA ALA A 77 -3.92 3.34 -23.94
C ALA A 77 -3.04 4.59 -24.03
N LYS A 78 -3.10 5.30 -25.15
CA LYS A 78 -2.50 6.64 -25.24
C LYS A 78 -3.23 7.63 -24.32
N ILE A 79 -2.53 8.65 -23.85
CA ILE A 79 -3.05 9.62 -22.87
C ILE A 79 -4.36 10.29 -23.34
N GLU A 80 -4.49 10.58 -24.63
CA GLU A 80 -5.68 11.21 -25.20
C GLU A 80 -6.96 10.37 -25.01
N ALA A 81 -6.83 9.04 -24.93
CA ALA A 81 -7.96 8.14 -24.77
C ALA A 81 -8.62 8.29 -23.38
N PHE A 82 -7.83 8.51 -22.32
CA PHE A 82 -8.31 8.52 -20.93
C PHE A 82 -9.30 9.66 -20.63
N SER A 83 -9.27 10.74 -21.40
CA SER A 83 -10.23 11.85 -21.26
C SER A 83 -11.66 11.47 -21.70
N GLN A 84 -11.77 10.57 -22.68
CA GLN A 84 -13.02 10.22 -23.36
C GLN A 84 -13.51 8.81 -23.03
N LEU A 85 -12.59 7.90 -22.71
CA LEU A 85 -12.88 6.50 -22.44
C LEU A 85 -13.86 6.37 -21.28
N ARG A 86 -14.86 5.52 -21.46
CA ARG A 86 -15.80 5.11 -20.43
C ARG A 86 -15.84 3.60 -20.37
N LEU A 87 -15.74 3.07 -19.16
CA LEU A 87 -15.89 1.66 -18.83
C LEU A 87 -17.24 1.47 -18.15
N GLY A 88 -18.10 0.66 -18.75
CA GLY A 88 -19.41 0.27 -18.21
C GLY A 88 -19.42 -1.19 -17.77
N TYR A 89 -20.10 -1.48 -16.67
CA TYR A 89 -20.40 -2.84 -16.19
C TYR A 89 -21.69 -2.80 -15.36
N GLY A 90 -22.67 -3.63 -15.72
CA GLY A 90 -24.02 -3.49 -15.19
C GLY A 90 -24.57 -2.07 -15.41
N ASP A 91 -25.07 -1.44 -14.36
CA ASP A 91 -25.58 -0.06 -14.37
C ASP A 91 -24.49 0.99 -14.06
N VAL A 92 -23.26 0.57 -13.79
CA VAL A 92 -22.15 1.48 -13.46
C VAL A 92 -21.43 1.89 -14.74
N THR A 93 -21.13 3.17 -14.87
CA THR A 93 -20.21 3.71 -15.88
C THR A 93 -19.21 4.61 -15.20
N LEU A 94 -17.91 4.36 -15.43
CA LEU A 94 -16.83 5.16 -14.87
C LEU A 94 -15.84 5.60 -15.95
N GLN A 95 -15.10 6.66 -15.64
CA GLN A 95 -13.95 7.09 -16.43
C GLN A 95 -12.68 6.51 -15.79
N PRO A 96 -11.90 5.68 -16.51
CA PRO A 96 -10.63 5.19 -16.01
C PRO A 96 -9.67 6.36 -15.74
N LEU A 97 -8.99 6.32 -14.60
CA LEU A 97 -7.95 7.28 -14.23
C LEU A 97 -6.58 6.66 -14.48
N ILE A 98 -5.59 7.49 -14.83
CA ILE A 98 -4.21 7.07 -15.05
C ILE A 98 -3.56 6.75 -13.70
N ASP A 99 -2.81 5.66 -13.65
CA ASP A 99 -1.95 5.29 -12.52
C ASP A 99 -0.63 6.04 -12.62
N ASP A 100 -0.40 6.93 -11.65
CA ASP A 100 0.81 7.75 -11.56
C ASP A 100 1.98 7.01 -10.89
N HIS A 101 1.79 5.76 -10.46
CA HIS A 101 2.86 4.89 -9.94
C HIS A 101 3.57 4.11 -11.06
N VAL A 102 3.03 4.13 -12.28
CA VAL A 102 3.55 3.34 -13.41
C VAL A 102 3.95 4.25 -14.56
N GLU A 103 5.24 4.24 -14.86
CA GLU A 103 5.78 4.99 -16.00
C GLU A 103 5.22 4.48 -17.34
N PRO A 104 4.91 5.38 -18.29
CA PRO A 104 4.43 4.98 -19.60
C PRO A 104 5.43 4.08 -20.33
N THR A 105 4.94 2.98 -20.91
CA THR A 105 5.75 2.05 -21.72
C THR A 105 5.31 2.17 -23.17
N ASP A 106 6.26 2.41 -24.09
CA ASP A 106 5.99 2.60 -25.53
C ASP A 106 4.94 3.68 -25.83
N GLY A 107 4.86 4.72 -24.98
CA GLY A 107 3.90 5.82 -25.09
C GLY A 107 2.47 5.46 -24.66
N LEU A 108 2.26 4.28 -24.06
CA LEU A 108 0.99 3.87 -23.46
C LEU A 108 1.01 4.13 -21.96
N TYR A 109 -0.05 4.77 -21.49
CA TYR A 109 -0.35 5.03 -20.09
C TYR A 109 -1.22 3.92 -19.54
N GLN A 110 -1.01 3.58 -18.28
CA GLN A 110 -1.76 2.57 -17.56
C GLN A 110 -2.84 3.21 -16.68
N SER A 111 -4.00 2.60 -16.56
CA SER A 111 -5.03 3.01 -15.60
C SER A 111 -4.71 2.52 -14.19
N ASN A 112 -5.30 3.16 -13.18
CA ASN A 112 -5.47 2.54 -11.86
C ASN A 112 -6.15 1.18 -12.01
N LEU A 113 -5.91 0.29 -11.06
CA LEU A 113 -6.61 -0.99 -10.98
C LEU A 113 -8.11 -0.75 -10.76
N ILE A 114 -8.94 -1.28 -11.66
CA ILE A 114 -10.39 -1.26 -11.52
C ILE A 114 -10.82 -2.63 -11.03
N PHE A 115 -11.23 -2.72 -9.77
CA PHE A 115 -11.66 -3.95 -9.11
C PHE A 115 -13.18 -4.05 -9.00
N PHE A 116 -13.69 -5.27 -9.03
CA PHE A 116 -15.10 -5.62 -8.89
C PHE A 116 -15.25 -6.64 -7.76
N ASP A 117 -16.09 -6.34 -6.77
CA ASP A 117 -16.44 -7.29 -5.68
C ASP A 117 -17.02 -8.59 -6.24
N GLU A 118 -17.83 -8.48 -7.30
CA GLU A 118 -18.35 -9.63 -8.03
C GLU A 118 -17.67 -9.77 -9.38
N THR A 119 -17.27 -11.00 -9.73
CA THR A 119 -16.64 -11.28 -11.01
C THR A 119 -17.52 -10.84 -12.18
N LYS A 120 -16.91 -10.24 -13.19
CA LYS A 120 -17.58 -9.83 -14.42
C LYS A 120 -17.23 -10.78 -15.55
N SER A 121 -18.21 -11.14 -16.37
CA SER A 121 -18.04 -11.93 -17.60
C SER A 121 -18.00 -11.05 -18.85
N GLU A 122 -18.35 -9.78 -18.73
CA GLU A 122 -18.32 -8.81 -19.82
C GLU A 122 -18.21 -7.38 -19.29
N ILE A 123 -17.76 -6.48 -20.17
CA ILE A 123 -17.76 -5.03 -19.95
C ILE A 123 -18.19 -4.30 -21.21
N ARG A 124 -18.50 -3.01 -21.06
CA ARG A 124 -18.77 -2.09 -22.17
C ARG A 124 -17.69 -1.02 -22.23
N LEU A 125 -17.01 -0.86 -23.36
CA LEU A 125 -16.15 0.29 -23.64
C LEU A 125 -16.88 1.27 -24.54
N SER A 126 -16.88 2.55 -24.19
CA SER A 126 -17.56 3.58 -24.96
C SER A 126 -16.86 4.92 -24.88
N GLY A 127 -17.32 5.88 -25.69
CA GLY A 127 -16.92 7.28 -25.61
C GLY A 127 -15.70 7.69 -26.43
N LEU A 128 -14.91 6.75 -26.99
CA LEU A 128 -13.80 7.12 -27.89
C LEU A 128 -14.35 7.64 -29.22
N ILE A 129 -13.99 8.88 -29.55
CA ILE A 129 -14.43 9.53 -30.79
C ILE A 129 -13.57 9.09 -31.99
N GLN A 130 -12.31 8.73 -31.72
CA GLN A 130 -11.34 8.26 -32.70
C GLN A 130 -10.95 6.80 -32.41
N SER A 131 -10.60 6.06 -33.46
CA SER A 131 -10.09 4.68 -33.34
C SER A 131 -8.69 4.68 -32.75
N VAL A 132 -8.60 4.81 -31.44
CA VAL A 132 -7.37 4.63 -30.66
C VAL A 132 -7.38 3.21 -30.10
N PRO A 133 -6.32 2.41 -30.32
CA PRO A 133 -6.24 1.08 -29.74
C PRO A 133 -6.18 1.18 -28.22
N VAL A 134 -7.00 0.36 -27.56
CA VAL A 134 -7.02 0.19 -26.11
C VAL A 134 -6.68 -1.26 -25.80
N GLU A 135 -5.69 -1.48 -24.96
CA GLU A 135 -5.38 -2.79 -24.41
C GLU A 135 -6.06 -2.94 -23.05
N LEU A 136 -6.85 -4.01 -22.92
CA LEU A 136 -7.43 -4.45 -21.66
C LEU A 136 -6.59 -5.60 -21.14
N ILE A 137 -6.14 -5.46 -19.89
CA ILE A 137 -5.47 -6.51 -19.14
C ILE A 137 -6.45 -6.98 -18.09
N LEU A 138 -7.06 -8.12 -18.38
CA LEU A 138 -8.05 -8.78 -17.54
C LEU A 138 -7.34 -9.56 -16.45
N ILE A 139 -7.80 -9.44 -15.20
CA ILE A 139 -7.23 -10.11 -14.04
C ILE A 139 -8.26 -11.06 -13.44
N HIS A 140 -7.94 -12.35 -13.46
CA HIS A 140 -8.69 -13.38 -12.78
C HIS A 140 -8.04 -13.68 -11.43
N VAL A 141 -8.77 -13.49 -10.34
CA VAL A 141 -8.29 -13.83 -9.00
C VAL A 141 -8.86 -15.22 -8.64
N PRO A 142 -8.01 -16.24 -8.42
CA PRO A 142 -8.48 -17.53 -7.92
C PRO A 142 -9.27 -17.34 -6.61
N PRO A 143 -10.26 -18.16 -6.26
CA PRO A 143 -10.95 -18.05 -4.97
C PRO A 143 -9.97 -18.14 -3.78
N CYS A 144 -10.29 -17.50 -2.67
CA CYS A 144 -9.66 -17.74 -1.36
C CYS A 144 -10.79 -18.02 -0.38
N GLU A 145 -10.71 -19.15 0.32
CA GLU A 145 -11.57 -19.34 1.49
C GLU A 145 -11.04 -18.43 2.59
N ASN A 146 -11.88 -17.52 3.09
CA ASN A 146 -11.49 -16.58 4.12
C ASN A 146 -11.07 -17.36 5.37
N ALA A 147 -9.79 -17.30 5.74
CA ALA A 147 -9.39 -17.69 7.07
C ALA A 147 -9.82 -16.56 8.01
N THR A 148 -10.86 -16.79 8.79
CA THR A 148 -11.18 -15.94 9.94
C THR A 148 -9.99 -16.00 10.90
N SER A 149 -9.17 -14.95 10.96
CA SER A 149 -8.33 -14.74 12.14
C SER A 149 -9.20 -14.03 13.19
N GLU A 150 -9.25 -14.59 14.39
CA GLU A 150 -9.85 -13.90 15.52
C GLU A 150 -8.88 -12.78 15.93
N LEU A 151 -9.26 -11.53 15.68
CA LEU A 151 -8.50 -10.36 16.11
C LEU A 151 -8.36 -10.38 17.63
N SER A 152 -7.15 -10.69 18.08
CA SER A 152 -6.74 -10.61 19.48
C SER A 152 -6.51 -9.15 19.87
N LEU A 153 -7.03 -8.77 21.05
CA LEU A 153 -6.75 -7.46 21.63
C LEU A 153 -5.27 -7.40 22.04
N ARG A 154 -4.46 -6.70 21.25
CA ARG A 154 -3.08 -6.34 21.59
C ARG A 154 -3.01 -4.91 22.11
N ASN A 155 -2.03 -4.64 22.97
CA ASN A 155 -1.73 -3.29 23.42
C ASN A 155 -1.20 -2.45 22.24
N ASP A 156 -1.40 -1.13 22.28
CA ASP A 156 -1.07 -0.20 21.18
C ASP A 156 0.43 -0.16 20.80
N CYS A 157 1.28 -0.73 21.65
CA CYS A 157 2.75 -0.73 21.53
C CYS A 157 3.32 -2.01 20.92
N GLU A 158 2.47 -3.02 20.72
CA GLU A 158 2.87 -4.29 20.11
C GLU A 158 2.55 -4.28 18.62
N LEU A 159 3.26 -5.13 17.86
CA LEU A 159 2.96 -5.32 16.44
C LEU A 159 1.48 -5.71 16.31
N PRO A 160 0.65 -4.90 15.63
CA PRO A 160 -0.76 -5.20 15.49
C PRO A 160 -0.96 -6.52 14.75
N GLU A 161 -2.07 -7.18 15.03
CA GLU A 161 -2.46 -8.35 14.27
C GLU A 161 -2.71 -7.98 12.81
N MET A 162 -2.31 -8.88 11.91
CA MET A 162 -2.43 -8.69 10.48
C MET A 162 -2.62 -10.02 9.78
N ILE A 163 -3.26 -9.96 8.62
CA ILE A 163 -3.40 -11.08 7.71
C ILE A 163 -2.06 -11.31 7.01
N SER A 164 -1.42 -12.43 7.31
CA SER A 164 -0.13 -12.81 6.70
C SER A 164 -0.28 -13.15 5.21
N GLN A 165 0.83 -13.11 4.48
CA GLN A 165 0.90 -13.54 3.09
C GLN A 165 0.49 -15.01 2.92
N GLU A 166 0.75 -15.87 3.91
CA GLU A 166 0.33 -17.27 3.88
C GLU A 166 -1.18 -17.44 3.83
N ILE A 167 -1.94 -16.45 4.31
CA ILE A 167 -3.41 -16.46 4.29
C ILE A 167 -3.93 -15.78 3.02
N TRP A 168 -3.60 -14.52 2.76
CA TRP A 168 -4.22 -13.80 1.65
C TRP A 168 -3.68 -14.24 0.28
N ARG A 169 -2.47 -14.80 0.20
CA ARG A 169 -1.84 -15.22 -1.07
C ARG A 169 -2.13 -16.68 -1.45
N VAL A 170 -2.96 -17.40 -0.70
CA VAL A 170 -3.31 -18.79 -1.03
C VAL A 170 -3.78 -18.90 -2.48
N GLY A 171 -3.26 -19.91 -3.19
CA GLY A 171 -3.56 -20.16 -4.60
C GLY A 171 -2.84 -19.27 -5.60
N LEU A 172 -1.97 -18.34 -5.15
CA LEU A 172 -1.11 -17.53 -6.01
C LEU A 172 0.34 -17.98 -5.87
N SER A 173 1.12 -17.81 -6.94
CA SER A 173 2.55 -18.11 -6.94
C SER A 173 3.26 -17.25 -5.89
N ALA A 174 4.13 -17.87 -5.09
CA ALA A 174 5.01 -17.14 -4.18
C ALA A 174 6.04 -16.30 -4.96
N PRO A 175 6.51 -15.16 -4.41
CA PRO A 175 7.44 -14.29 -5.09
C PRO A 175 8.84 -14.89 -5.08
N ASP A 176 9.47 -14.90 -6.26
CA ASP A 176 10.79 -15.48 -6.50
C ASP A 176 11.80 -14.35 -6.76
N TYR A 177 12.43 -13.86 -5.68
CA TYR A 177 13.44 -12.81 -5.73
C TYR A 177 14.32 -12.81 -4.48
N GLU A 178 15.49 -12.19 -4.57
CA GLU A 178 16.34 -11.96 -3.41
C GLU A 178 15.80 -10.79 -2.56
N ARG A 179 15.42 -11.07 -1.32
CA ARG A 179 14.92 -10.05 -0.39
C ARG A 179 16.09 -9.22 0.12
N ILE A 180 15.91 -7.91 0.13
CA ILE A 180 16.91 -6.97 0.66
C ILE A 180 16.39 -6.45 1.99
N LYS A 181 17.17 -6.67 3.05
CA LYS A 181 16.92 -6.08 4.36
C LYS A 181 17.31 -4.60 4.34
N THR A 182 16.50 -3.76 4.97
CA THR A 182 16.74 -2.32 5.09
C THR A 182 16.38 -1.82 6.49
N GLU A 183 17.10 -0.81 6.97
CA GLU A 183 16.85 -0.17 8.26
C GLU A 183 15.91 1.02 8.05
N ILE A 184 14.73 0.98 8.66
CA ILE A 184 13.68 1.96 8.40
C ILE A 184 13.99 3.30 9.06
N LYS A 185 13.91 4.37 8.27
CA LYS A 185 14.08 5.76 8.72
C LYS A 185 12.87 6.62 8.38
N ASN A 186 12.15 6.26 7.32
CA ASN A 186 10.94 6.94 6.87
C ASN A 186 9.82 5.93 6.63
N ILE A 187 8.61 6.27 7.05
CA ILE A 187 7.36 5.58 6.82
C ILE A 187 6.57 6.42 5.81
N ILE A 188 6.29 5.84 4.65
CA ILE A 188 5.67 6.52 3.52
C ILE A 188 4.22 6.05 3.42
N LEU A 189 3.29 6.99 3.58
CA LEU A 189 1.86 6.75 3.45
C LEU A 189 1.43 6.88 1.99
N HIS A 190 0.67 5.87 1.56
CA HIS A 190 0.11 5.73 0.22
C HIS A 190 -1.40 5.62 0.28
N HIS A 191 -2.03 5.84 -0.87
CA HIS A 191 -3.34 5.27 -1.17
C HIS A 191 -3.22 4.26 -2.32
N SER A 192 -4.21 3.38 -2.49
CA SER A 192 -4.23 2.46 -3.64
C SER A 192 -4.86 3.07 -4.90
N ALA A 193 -5.48 4.25 -4.77
CA ALA A 193 -6.25 4.92 -5.81
C ALA A 193 -7.43 4.09 -6.37
N THR A 194 -7.88 3.08 -5.61
CA THR A 194 -9.05 2.26 -5.95
C THR A 194 -10.34 2.85 -5.38
N SER A 195 -11.48 2.34 -5.83
CA SER A 195 -12.80 2.76 -5.33
C SER A 195 -12.92 2.56 -3.81
N ASN A 196 -13.58 3.50 -3.12
CA ASN A 196 -13.90 3.39 -1.69
C ASN A 196 -15.15 2.55 -1.42
N ASN A 197 -15.82 2.04 -2.45
CA ASN A 197 -17.05 1.24 -2.33
C ASN A 197 -16.77 -0.28 -2.38
N ILE A 198 -15.50 -0.69 -2.40
CA ILE A 198 -15.10 -2.11 -2.41
C ILE A 198 -15.33 -2.72 -1.04
N THR A 199 -15.79 -3.96 -1.01
CA THR A 199 -16.04 -4.72 0.22
C THR A 199 -15.22 -6.02 0.30
N ASP A 200 -14.78 -6.57 -0.84
CA ASP A 200 -13.88 -7.72 -0.88
C ASP A 200 -12.40 -7.28 -0.82
N PHE A 201 -11.91 -7.03 0.40
CA PHE A 201 -10.53 -6.60 0.61
C PHE A 201 -9.50 -7.70 0.31
N TYR A 202 -9.83 -8.99 0.51
CA TYR A 202 -8.96 -10.10 0.18
C TYR A 202 -8.77 -10.21 -1.34
N GLY A 203 -9.86 -10.18 -2.11
CA GLY A 203 -9.80 -10.18 -3.57
C GLY A 203 -9.07 -8.94 -4.12
N LEU A 204 -9.23 -7.78 -3.48
CA LEU A 204 -8.55 -6.56 -3.88
C LEU A 204 -7.04 -6.63 -3.65
N VAL A 205 -6.57 -7.01 -2.45
CA VAL A 205 -5.14 -7.17 -2.16
C VAL A 205 -4.48 -8.19 -3.08
N ARG A 206 -5.18 -9.28 -3.38
CA ARG A 206 -4.71 -10.30 -4.34
C ARG A 206 -4.63 -9.79 -5.76
N SER A 207 -5.56 -8.90 -6.14
CA SER A 207 -5.51 -8.20 -7.42
C SER A 207 -4.36 -7.20 -7.49
N PHE A 208 -4.00 -6.52 -6.40
CA PHE A 208 -2.77 -5.72 -6.33
C PHE A 208 -1.54 -6.58 -6.56
N TYR A 209 -1.44 -7.73 -5.89
CA TYR A 209 -0.33 -8.66 -6.08
C TYR A 209 -0.21 -9.13 -7.53
N ILE A 210 -1.32 -9.55 -8.17
CA ILE A 210 -1.30 -9.97 -9.58
C ILE A 210 -0.98 -8.79 -10.51
N SER A 211 -1.53 -7.60 -10.25
CA SER A 211 -1.23 -6.40 -11.03
C SER A 211 0.27 -6.07 -10.96
N HIS A 212 0.84 -6.03 -9.76
CA HIS A 212 2.25 -5.71 -9.58
C HIS A 212 3.14 -6.77 -10.23
N THR A 213 2.86 -8.06 -10.02
CA THR A 213 3.75 -9.14 -10.48
C THR A 213 3.59 -9.51 -11.95
N GLN A 214 2.36 -9.53 -12.47
CA GLN A 214 2.05 -10.02 -13.81
C GLN A 214 1.74 -8.91 -14.81
N VAL A 215 1.40 -7.69 -14.35
CA VAL A 215 1.13 -6.54 -15.23
C VAL A 215 2.30 -5.56 -15.22
N ASN A 216 2.79 -5.18 -14.05
CA ASN A 216 3.93 -4.25 -13.91
C ASN A 216 5.29 -4.97 -13.97
N GLY A 217 5.31 -6.30 -13.78
CA GLY A 217 6.53 -7.11 -13.82
C GLY A 217 7.41 -6.98 -12.56
N TRP A 218 6.84 -6.56 -11.44
CA TRP A 218 7.52 -6.46 -10.15
C TRP A 218 7.69 -7.84 -9.52
N SER A 219 8.64 -7.97 -8.59
CA SER A 219 8.90 -9.25 -7.93
C SER A 219 7.84 -9.64 -6.89
N ASP A 220 7.08 -8.67 -6.37
CA ASP A 220 6.08 -8.84 -5.31
C ASP A 220 5.14 -7.61 -5.29
N ILE A 221 4.17 -7.61 -4.37
CA ILE A 221 3.42 -6.41 -3.98
C ILE A 221 4.40 -5.34 -3.44
N GLY A 222 4.13 -4.08 -3.77
CA GLY A 222 5.13 -3.01 -3.61
C GLY A 222 5.21 -2.46 -2.20
N TYR A 223 4.12 -2.55 -1.44
CA TYR A 223 3.97 -1.98 -0.10
C TYR A 223 4.34 -3.00 0.97
N ASN A 224 4.89 -2.55 2.09
CA ASN A 224 5.16 -3.40 3.25
C ASN A 224 3.88 -3.80 3.97
N TYR A 225 2.93 -2.87 4.05
CA TYR A 225 1.63 -3.06 4.70
C TYR A 225 0.52 -2.44 3.86
N LEU A 226 -0.67 -3.03 3.94
CA LEU A 226 -1.90 -2.46 3.39
C LEU A 226 -2.97 -2.43 4.49
N ILE A 227 -3.76 -1.36 4.53
CA ILE A 227 -4.80 -1.18 5.55
C ILE A 227 -6.14 -0.97 4.85
N ALA A 228 -7.08 -1.88 5.08
CA ALA A 228 -8.42 -1.81 4.54
C ALA A 228 -9.31 -0.81 5.30
N PRO A 229 -10.40 -0.32 4.69
CA PRO A 229 -11.40 0.53 5.34
C PRO A 229 -12.02 -0.04 6.62
N ASP A 230 -12.06 -1.35 6.81
CA ASP A 230 -12.55 -1.97 8.05
C ASP A 230 -11.47 -2.07 9.17
N GLY A 231 -10.27 -1.54 8.92
CA GLY A 231 -9.13 -1.61 9.82
C GLY A 231 -8.26 -2.87 9.64
N THR A 232 -8.63 -3.80 8.76
CA THR A 232 -7.82 -5.00 8.52
C THR A 232 -6.44 -4.61 7.97
N ILE A 233 -5.39 -5.04 8.66
CA ILE A 233 -4.01 -4.90 8.19
C ILE A 233 -3.60 -6.15 7.43
N PHE A 234 -3.08 -6.00 6.23
CA PHE A 234 -2.46 -7.07 5.45
C PHE A 234 -0.95 -6.89 5.44
N ALA A 235 -0.21 -7.95 5.75
CA ALA A 235 1.22 -8.03 5.53
C ALA A 235 1.47 -8.07 4.02
N GLY A 236 2.10 -7.04 3.47
CA GLY A 236 2.29 -6.88 2.02
C GLY A 236 3.49 -7.66 1.53
N ARG A 237 4.56 -6.94 1.18
CA ARG A 237 5.78 -7.50 0.61
C ARG A 237 6.39 -8.57 1.52
N ASP A 238 6.79 -9.68 0.93
CA ASP A 238 7.21 -10.90 1.61
C ASP A 238 8.65 -10.78 2.14
N PRO A 239 8.87 -10.88 3.47
CA PRO A 239 10.20 -10.78 4.07
C PRO A 239 11.05 -12.05 3.87
N GLY A 240 10.45 -13.17 3.47
CA GLY A 240 11.07 -14.48 3.56
C GLY A 240 11.22 -14.93 5.01
N LEU A 241 12.09 -15.92 5.23
CA LEU A 241 12.19 -16.61 6.53
C LEU A 241 13.20 -15.97 7.51
N MET A 242 14.00 -15.01 7.05
CA MET A 242 15.21 -14.55 7.75
C MET A 242 15.15 -13.09 8.21
N MET A 243 14.00 -12.43 8.07
CA MET A 243 13.81 -11.04 8.52
C MET A 243 12.36 -10.83 8.98
N GLU A 244 12.15 -9.78 9.76
CA GLU A 244 10.82 -9.38 10.19
C GLU A 244 10.06 -8.64 9.07
N GLN A 245 8.73 -8.57 9.17
CA GLN A 245 7.85 -8.01 8.12
C GLN A 245 8.18 -6.55 7.76
N ASP A 246 8.65 -5.76 8.72
CA ASP A 246 9.01 -4.35 8.56
C ASP A 246 10.44 -4.12 8.05
N GLU A 247 11.24 -5.17 7.86
CA GLU A 247 12.65 -5.06 7.49
C GLU A 247 12.91 -5.25 5.99
N VAL A 248 11.91 -5.77 5.24
CA VAL A 248 12.05 -6.00 3.80
C VAL A 248 11.91 -4.70 3.00
N MET A 249 12.83 -4.42 2.09
CA MET A 249 12.76 -3.24 1.25
C MET A 249 11.56 -3.29 0.28
N GLY A 250 10.73 -2.25 0.30
CA GLY A 250 9.57 -2.07 -0.58
C GLY A 250 9.89 -1.71 -2.03
N ALA A 251 8.86 -1.51 -2.85
CA ALA A 251 8.91 -1.02 -4.23
C ALA A 251 7.84 0.06 -4.44
N HIS A 252 7.81 1.04 -3.55
CA HIS A 252 6.73 2.02 -3.45
C HIS A 252 7.21 3.49 -3.45
N PHE A 253 8.50 3.78 -3.56
CA PHE A 253 9.02 5.16 -3.41
C PHE A 253 9.97 5.54 -4.56
N CYS A 254 9.43 5.58 -5.78
CA CYS A 254 10.12 6.04 -7.00
C CYS A 254 11.52 5.41 -7.20
N ALA A 255 11.60 4.10 -7.06
CA ALA A 255 12.85 3.32 -7.14
C ALA A 255 13.92 3.66 -6.07
N SER A 256 13.66 4.58 -5.14
CA SER A 256 14.53 4.91 -4.00
C SER A 256 13.90 4.39 -2.70
N ASN A 257 13.77 3.06 -2.60
CA ASN A 257 13.03 2.42 -1.51
C ASN A 257 13.86 2.14 -0.25
N ASN A 258 15.19 2.20 -0.34
CA ASN A 258 16.07 1.88 0.78
C ASN A 258 15.83 2.87 1.94
N GLY A 259 15.68 2.35 3.15
CA GLY A 259 15.38 3.13 4.34
C GLY A 259 13.92 3.50 4.52
N THR A 260 13.03 2.98 3.67
CA THR A 260 11.60 3.34 3.68
C THR A 260 10.68 2.15 3.93
N LEU A 261 9.61 2.39 4.68
CA LEU A 261 8.51 1.47 4.93
C LEU A 261 7.24 2.01 4.28
N GLY A 262 6.63 1.26 3.36
CA GLY A 262 5.42 1.69 2.66
C GLY A 262 4.15 1.15 3.29
N ILE A 263 3.23 2.04 3.68
CA ILE A 263 1.89 1.68 4.15
C ILE A 263 0.86 2.20 3.14
N CYS A 264 0.11 1.29 2.51
CA CYS A 264 -0.96 1.62 1.57
C CYS A 264 -2.32 1.61 2.24
N MET A 265 -2.94 2.77 2.36
CA MET A 265 -4.34 2.89 2.76
C MET A 265 -5.21 2.52 1.56
N ILE A 266 -6.02 1.47 1.66
CA ILE A 266 -6.84 0.98 0.55
C ILE A 266 -7.99 1.95 0.29
N GLY A 267 -8.00 2.55 -0.90
CA GLY A 267 -9.00 3.52 -1.33
C GLY A 267 -8.39 4.68 -2.12
N THR A 268 -9.21 5.70 -2.36
CA THR A 268 -8.83 6.98 -2.95
C THR A 268 -9.20 8.12 -2.00
N PHE A 269 -8.19 8.90 -1.60
CA PHE A 269 -8.33 9.95 -0.59
C PHE A 269 -8.05 11.34 -1.15
N MET A 270 -8.43 11.58 -2.41
CA MET A 270 -8.39 12.92 -2.99
C MET A 270 -9.38 13.86 -2.29
N ASN A 271 -10.61 13.39 -2.06
CA ASN A 271 -11.70 14.20 -1.50
C ASN A 271 -12.42 13.52 -0.32
N ALA A 272 -12.02 12.30 0.02
CA ALA A 272 -12.56 11.53 1.14
C ALA A 272 -11.43 11.22 2.12
N LEU A 273 -11.73 11.19 3.41
CA LEU A 273 -10.79 10.70 4.41
C LEU A 273 -10.86 9.17 4.48
N PRO A 274 -9.78 8.49 4.93
CA PRO A 274 -9.89 7.11 5.39
C PRO A 274 -10.91 6.99 6.53
N THR A 275 -11.48 5.80 6.70
CA THR A 275 -12.39 5.48 7.81
C THR A 275 -11.68 5.58 9.16
N GLU A 276 -12.45 5.73 10.23
CA GLU A 276 -11.89 5.79 11.59
C GLU A 276 -11.17 4.48 11.95
N GLU A 277 -11.73 3.33 11.56
CA GLU A 277 -11.15 2.00 11.77
C GLU A 277 -9.78 1.84 11.08
N ALA A 278 -9.67 2.34 9.84
CA ALA A 278 -8.41 2.34 9.10
C ALA A 278 -7.38 3.29 9.75
N LEU A 279 -7.80 4.49 10.18
CA LEU A 279 -6.92 5.44 10.87
C LEU A 279 -6.43 4.91 12.23
N LEU A 280 -7.29 4.21 12.98
CA LEU A 280 -6.91 3.56 14.24
C LEU A 280 -5.86 2.48 14.01
N SER A 281 -6.04 1.67 12.97
CA SER A 281 -5.10 0.59 12.62
C SER A 281 -3.77 1.14 12.10
N LEU A 282 -3.82 2.22 11.31
CA LEU A 282 -2.65 2.99 10.92
C LEU A 282 -1.91 3.51 12.15
N ASN A 283 -2.61 4.12 13.11
CA ASN A 283 -1.99 4.65 14.32
C ASN A 283 -1.30 3.56 15.14
N LYS A 284 -1.93 2.40 15.35
CA LYS A 284 -1.30 1.26 16.05
C LYS A 284 -0.03 0.79 15.36
N LEU A 285 -0.06 0.65 14.04
CA LEU A 285 1.11 0.24 13.26
C LEU A 285 2.25 1.27 13.34
N LEU A 286 1.91 2.57 13.29
CA LEU A 286 2.88 3.66 13.42
C LEU A 286 3.48 3.70 14.83
N VAL A 287 2.67 3.63 15.88
CA VAL A 287 3.13 3.64 17.29
C VAL A 287 4.07 2.48 17.54
N TRP A 288 3.68 1.25 17.18
CA TRP A 288 4.57 0.09 17.30
C TRP A 288 5.89 0.30 16.57
N LYS A 289 5.84 0.72 15.29
CA LYS A 289 7.05 0.82 14.46
C LYS A 289 7.99 1.90 14.97
N THR A 290 7.44 3.07 15.29
CA THR A 290 8.22 4.20 15.81
C THR A 290 8.78 3.92 17.20
N ALA A 291 8.05 3.20 18.07
CA ALA A 291 8.56 2.73 19.35
C ALA A 291 9.70 1.73 19.17
N LYS A 292 9.52 0.72 18.30
CA LYS A 292 10.51 -0.34 18.02
C LYS A 292 11.85 0.24 17.57
N ASP A 293 11.81 1.22 16.67
CA ASP A 293 13.01 1.79 16.06
C ASP A 293 13.46 3.11 16.73
N SER A 294 12.78 3.55 17.79
CA SER A 294 13.04 4.83 18.47
C SER A 294 12.99 6.05 17.53
N LEU A 295 12.04 6.07 16.60
CA LEU A 295 11.86 7.14 15.61
C LEU A 295 10.82 8.16 16.08
N SER A 296 11.14 9.46 16.09
CA SER A 296 10.15 10.48 16.41
C SER A 296 9.22 10.76 15.21
N PRO A 297 7.88 10.73 15.37
CA PRO A 297 6.94 10.97 14.26
C PRO A 297 7.15 12.29 13.49
N PHE A 298 7.69 13.31 14.16
CA PHE A 298 7.93 14.65 13.61
C PHE A 298 9.35 14.87 13.09
N GLU A 299 10.29 14.00 13.48
CA GLU A 299 11.69 14.15 13.13
C GLU A 299 11.90 14.13 11.61
N VAL A 300 12.84 14.96 11.15
CA VAL A 300 13.31 14.93 9.77
C VAL A 300 14.42 13.91 9.66
N ASN A 301 14.18 12.88 8.84
CA ASN A 301 15.17 11.88 8.45
C ASN A 301 15.45 12.04 6.95
N PRO A 302 16.57 12.70 6.58
CA PRO A 302 16.88 13.02 5.19
C PRO A 302 16.89 11.78 4.29
N HIS A 303 16.25 11.90 3.13
CA HIS A 303 16.19 10.86 2.12
C HIS A 303 16.73 11.41 0.77
N PRO A 304 17.34 10.59 -0.11
CA PRO A 304 17.86 11.05 -1.40
C PRO A 304 16.84 11.81 -2.28
N LEU A 305 15.56 11.45 -2.18
CA LEU A 305 14.48 12.14 -2.92
C LEU A 305 14.05 13.47 -2.28
N ASN A 306 14.22 13.61 -0.95
CA ASN A 306 13.87 14.82 -0.22
C ASN A 306 14.71 14.92 1.06
N PRO A 307 15.64 15.91 1.15
CA PRO A 307 16.50 16.07 2.32
C PRO A 307 15.75 16.54 3.58
N GLN A 308 14.49 16.95 3.46
CA GLN A 308 13.61 17.38 4.55
C GLN A 308 12.47 16.39 4.81
N LEU A 309 12.62 15.14 4.35
CA LEU A 309 11.59 14.11 4.55
C LEU A 309 11.43 13.79 6.04
N SER A 310 10.22 13.88 6.56
CA SER A 310 9.92 13.48 7.94
C SER A 310 9.88 11.96 8.06
N VAL A 311 9.98 11.46 9.30
CA VAL A 311 9.77 10.05 9.64
C VAL A 311 8.44 9.56 9.09
N ILE A 312 7.32 10.26 9.28
CA ILE A 312 6.03 9.89 8.67
C ILE A 312 5.71 10.86 7.55
N SER A 313 5.76 10.44 6.28
CA SER A 313 5.56 11.32 5.12
C SER A 313 4.58 10.73 4.11
N GLY A 314 4.03 11.55 3.22
CA GLY A 314 3.20 11.08 2.12
C GLY A 314 4.05 10.71 0.91
N HIS A 315 3.53 9.86 0.02
CA HIS A 315 4.24 9.49 -1.21
C HIS A 315 4.70 10.72 -2.02
N ARG A 316 3.84 11.72 -2.19
CA ARG A 316 4.16 12.98 -2.88
C ARG A 316 5.27 13.83 -2.26
N ASP A 317 5.73 13.52 -1.04
CA ASP A 317 6.85 14.25 -0.42
C ASP A 317 8.22 13.86 -1.02
N GLY A 318 8.31 12.75 -1.76
CA GLY A 318 9.52 12.37 -2.50
C GLY A 318 9.30 12.09 -3.99
N CYS A 319 8.05 12.09 -4.46
CA CYS A 319 7.68 11.60 -5.78
C CYS A 319 6.72 12.56 -6.50
N ALA A 320 6.75 12.57 -7.83
CA ALA A 320 5.82 13.33 -8.66
C ALA A 320 4.48 12.57 -8.81
N THR A 321 3.65 12.62 -7.78
CA THR A 321 2.40 11.84 -7.67
C THR A 321 1.34 12.62 -6.89
N LEU A 322 0.06 12.28 -7.10
CA LEU A 322 -1.05 12.72 -6.25
C LEU A 322 -1.26 11.79 -5.05
N CYS A 323 -0.57 10.68 -4.93
CA CYS A 323 -0.61 9.82 -3.76
C CYS A 323 -0.04 10.56 -2.53
N PRO A 324 -0.61 10.47 -1.31
CA PRO A 324 -1.72 9.60 -0.87
C PRO A 324 -3.12 10.23 -1.02
N GLY A 325 -3.26 11.27 -1.84
CA GLY A 325 -4.48 12.05 -2.02
C GLY A 325 -4.58 13.25 -1.08
N ASP A 326 -5.26 14.31 -1.51
CA ASP A 326 -5.25 15.60 -0.80
C ASP A 326 -5.87 15.54 0.60
N SER A 327 -6.89 14.71 0.81
CA SER A 327 -7.54 14.55 2.13
C SER A 327 -6.64 13.81 3.11
N LEU A 328 -6.06 12.66 2.70
CA LEU A 328 -5.13 11.93 3.56
C LEU A 328 -3.84 12.71 3.79
N TYR A 329 -3.31 13.39 2.77
CA TYR A 329 -2.11 14.21 2.91
C TYR A 329 -2.26 15.33 3.95
N LYS A 330 -3.41 16.04 3.95
CA LYS A 330 -3.74 17.03 4.99
C LYS A 330 -3.87 16.41 6.38
N HIS A 331 -4.16 15.11 6.46
CA HIS A 331 -4.32 14.37 7.71
C HIS A 331 -3.00 13.77 8.25
N ILE A 332 -1.87 13.88 7.52
CA ILE A 332 -0.58 13.36 7.97
C ILE A 332 -0.12 14.01 9.28
N HIS A 333 -0.28 15.33 9.44
CA HIS A 333 0.09 16.00 10.69
C HIS A 333 -0.77 15.51 11.88
N PRO A 334 -2.11 15.45 11.79
CA PRO A 334 -2.95 14.76 12.78
C PRO A 334 -2.52 13.31 13.08
N VAL A 335 -2.10 12.54 12.08
CA VAL A 335 -1.59 11.17 12.27
C VAL A 335 -0.28 11.16 13.07
N ARG A 336 0.63 12.11 12.82
CA ARG A 336 1.88 12.25 13.60
C ARG A 336 1.57 12.58 15.07
N GLU A 337 0.64 13.50 15.32
CA GLU A 337 0.17 13.85 16.67
C GLU A 337 -0.41 12.63 17.40
N ALA A 338 -1.31 11.89 16.74
CA ALA A 338 -1.90 10.68 17.30
C ALA A 338 -0.85 9.60 17.61
N CYS A 339 0.14 9.44 16.72
CA CYS A 339 1.25 8.51 16.91
C CYS A 339 2.12 8.94 18.10
N ASN A 340 2.45 10.22 18.21
CA ASN A 340 3.25 10.75 19.30
C ASN A 340 2.55 10.57 20.66
N HIS A 341 1.25 10.85 20.73
CA HIS A 341 0.46 10.58 21.93
C HIS A 341 0.40 9.08 22.26
N GLY A 342 0.31 8.21 21.24
CA GLY A 342 0.38 6.76 21.44
C GLY A 342 1.71 6.29 22.04
N LEU A 343 2.84 6.90 21.65
CA LEU A 343 4.16 6.58 22.20
C LEU A 343 4.27 6.88 23.70
N GLU A 344 3.60 7.94 24.19
CA GLU A 344 3.53 8.26 25.62
C GLU A 344 2.92 7.10 26.42
N ASN A 345 1.87 6.46 25.87
CA ASN A 345 1.22 5.30 26.49
C ASN A 345 2.11 4.04 26.48
N CYS A 346 3.09 3.99 25.59
CA CYS A 346 4.10 2.93 25.52
C CYS A 346 5.27 3.13 26.48
N GLY A 347 5.29 4.23 27.25
CA GLY A 347 6.43 4.61 28.08
C GLY A 347 7.67 4.99 27.26
N VAL A 348 7.50 5.25 25.96
CA VAL A 348 8.56 5.71 25.06
C VAL A 348 8.46 7.23 24.97
N TYR A 349 9.36 7.91 25.68
CA TYR A 349 9.49 9.37 25.63
C TYR A 349 10.58 9.74 24.62
N LEU A 350 10.20 9.89 23.36
CA LEU A 350 11.10 10.43 22.34
C LEU A 350 11.10 11.94 22.50
N PHE A 351 11.99 12.45 23.34
CA PHE A 351 12.22 13.89 23.46
C PHE A 351 12.65 14.43 22.11
N GLU A 352 11.84 15.32 21.51
CA GLU A 352 12.35 16.21 20.47
C GLU A 352 13.54 16.96 21.06
N ASN A 353 14.64 16.99 20.31
CA ASN A 353 15.82 17.79 20.63
C ASN A 353 15.38 19.17 21.13
N GLU A 354 15.87 19.55 22.31
CA GLU A 354 15.80 20.89 22.85
C GLU A 354 16.14 21.88 21.72
N ASN A 355 15.13 22.58 21.20
CA ASN A 355 15.17 23.89 20.51
C ASN A 355 13.98 24.14 19.56
N ASN A 356 12.98 23.27 19.47
CA ASN A 356 11.69 23.64 18.87
C ASN A 356 10.57 22.75 19.42
N ALA A 357 10.33 22.80 20.72
CA ALA A 357 9.08 22.31 21.25
C ALA A 357 7.95 23.13 20.59
N SER A 358 7.21 22.53 19.65
CA SER A 358 5.85 22.98 19.38
C SER A 358 5.08 22.74 20.67
N ILE A 359 5.06 23.74 21.55
CA ILE A 359 4.40 23.65 22.85
C ILE A 359 2.90 23.75 22.56
N MET A 360 2.30 22.61 22.26
CA MET A 360 0.86 22.45 22.15
C MET A 360 0.22 23.12 23.37
N PRO A 361 -0.72 24.06 23.17
CA PRO A 361 -1.36 24.70 24.30
C PRO A 361 -2.13 23.68 25.13
N THR A 362 -2.08 23.85 26.44
CA THR A 362 -2.75 22.96 27.39
C THR A 362 -3.97 23.65 27.94
N LEU A 363 -5.12 22.97 27.90
CA LEU A 363 -6.36 23.41 28.52
C LEU A 363 -6.46 22.82 29.93
N PHE A 364 -6.46 23.66 30.97
CA PHE A 364 -6.57 23.19 32.36
C PHE A 364 -7.39 24.13 33.27
N PRO A 365 -7.99 23.61 34.35
CA PRO A 365 -8.19 22.19 34.61
C PRO A 365 -9.17 21.59 33.59
N ASN A 366 -8.98 20.32 33.25
CA ASN A 366 -9.88 19.59 32.37
C ASN A 366 -9.86 18.09 32.71
N PRO A 367 -10.95 17.49 33.25
CA PRO A 367 -12.24 18.12 33.53
C PRO A 367 -12.14 19.31 34.51
N THR A 368 -13.04 20.30 34.35
CA THR A 368 -13.17 21.42 35.29
C THR A 368 -14.47 21.33 36.07
N ASN A 369 -14.40 21.58 37.38
CA ASN A 369 -15.55 21.82 38.24
C ASN A 369 -15.73 23.32 38.61
N ILE A 370 -14.88 24.19 38.07
CA ILE A 370 -14.86 25.63 38.31
C ILE A 370 -15.09 26.41 37.01
N ASP A 371 -15.58 27.64 37.14
CA ASP A 371 -15.92 28.51 35.99
C ASP A 371 -14.70 29.27 35.43
N ASN A 372 -13.50 28.97 35.93
CA ASN A 372 -12.23 29.49 35.45
C ASN A 372 -11.36 28.35 34.94
N PHE A 373 -11.03 28.39 33.65
CA PHE A 373 -10.08 27.49 33.01
C PHE A 373 -9.17 28.29 32.09
N GLN A 374 -7.98 27.76 31.83
CA GLN A 374 -6.91 28.46 31.16
C GLN A 374 -6.41 27.65 29.98
N ILE A 375 -5.95 28.35 28.93
CA ILE A 375 -5.16 27.76 27.86
C ILE A 375 -3.75 28.31 27.96
N CYS A 376 -2.76 27.44 28.17
CA CYS A 376 -1.37 27.86 28.34
C CYS A 376 -0.41 27.22 27.35
N SER A 377 0.46 28.04 26.75
CA SER A 377 1.58 27.65 25.90
C SER A 377 2.66 28.73 25.94
N ALA A 378 3.92 28.35 25.75
CA ALA A 378 5.01 29.32 25.62
C ALA A 378 4.86 30.23 24.38
N GLU A 379 4.06 29.84 23.39
CA GLU A 379 3.91 30.54 22.11
C GLU A 379 2.63 31.39 21.99
N ILE A 380 1.71 31.34 22.96
CA ILE A 380 0.53 32.20 22.97
C ILE A 380 0.96 33.60 23.36
N GLN A 381 1.35 34.39 22.37
CA GLN A 381 1.67 35.80 22.48
C GLN A 381 0.91 36.59 21.41
N GLY A 382 0.36 37.73 21.80
CA GLY A 382 -0.39 38.61 20.91
C GLY A 382 -1.88 38.29 20.84
N GLU A 383 -2.52 38.66 19.73
CA GLU A 383 -3.97 38.54 19.56
C GLU A 383 -4.37 37.10 19.20
N SER A 384 -5.24 36.51 20.01
CA SER A 384 -5.79 35.16 19.81
C SER A 384 -7.31 35.19 19.98
N LYS A 385 -8.03 34.40 19.17
CA LYS A 385 -9.47 34.25 19.26
C LYS A 385 -9.82 32.90 19.88
N ILE A 386 -10.68 32.92 20.90
CA ILE A 386 -11.19 31.71 21.54
C ILE A 386 -12.68 31.58 21.25
N LEU A 387 -13.08 30.39 20.86
CA LEU A 387 -14.45 29.99 20.55
C LEU A 387 -14.79 28.76 21.37
N ILE A 388 -15.98 28.68 21.97
CA ILE A 388 -16.47 27.46 22.62
C ILE A 388 -17.76 27.04 21.95
N SER A 389 -17.81 25.79 21.50
CA SER A 389 -19.01 25.16 20.95
C SER A 389 -19.49 24.03 21.84
N ASP A 390 -20.80 23.79 21.86
CA ASP A 390 -21.37 22.57 22.42
C ASP A 390 -21.22 21.37 21.47
N ILE A 391 -21.68 20.19 21.88
CA ILE A 391 -21.62 18.96 21.05
C ILE A 391 -22.43 19.04 19.75
N GLU A 392 -23.37 19.98 19.65
CA GLU A 392 -24.17 20.23 18.43
C GLU A 392 -23.50 21.28 17.52
N GLY A 393 -22.31 21.76 17.88
CA GLY A 393 -21.56 22.77 17.14
C GLY A 393 -22.10 24.20 17.31
N ARG A 394 -23.04 24.43 18.26
CA ARG A 394 -23.55 25.77 18.52
C ARG A 394 -22.53 26.55 19.33
N MET A 395 -22.25 27.77 18.89
CA MET A 395 -21.34 28.66 19.58
C MET A 395 -21.96 29.17 20.88
N VAL A 396 -21.38 28.79 22.01
CA VAL A 396 -21.82 29.21 23.36
C VAL A 396 -20.92 30.32 23.92
N TYR A 397 -19.71 30.48 23.40
CA TYR A 397 -18.78 31.55 23.79
C TYR A 397 -17.87 31.97 22.63
N SER A 398 -17.52 33.25 22.59
CA SER A 398 -16.53 33.81 21.66
C SER A 398 -15.87 35.04 22.29
N SER A 399 -14.55 35.09 22.29
CA SER A 399 -13.80 36.25 22.76
C SER A 399 -12.47 36.39 22.02
N VAL A 400 -11.93 37.60 22.01
CA VAL A 400 -10.58 37.90 21.51
C VAL A 400 -9.74 38.33 22.69
N TYR A 401 -8.58 37.70 22.84
CA TYR A 401 -7.64 37.93 23.91
C TYR A 401 -6.35 38.51 23.35
N LYS A 402 -5.82 39.51 24.05
CA LYS A 402 -4.45 39.99 23.86
C LYS A 402 -3.69 39.65 25.12
N SER A 403 -2.81 38.67 25.02
CA SER A 403 -1.97 38.27 26.15
C SER A 403 -0.51 38.40 25.77
N ASP A 404 0.24 39.07 26.63
CA ASP A 404 1.71 39.02 26.64
C ASP A 404 2.20 37.88 27.56
N HIS A 405 1.28 37.14 28.16
CA HIS A 405 1.54 36.01 29.05
C HIS A 405 1.29 34.69 28.31
N GLN A 406 2.01 33.66 28.75
CA GLN A 406 1.92 32.30 28.22
C GLN A 406 0.57 31.61 28.51
N CYS A 407 -0.38 32.28 29.14
CA CYS A 407 -1.68 31.75 29.53
C CYS A 407 -2.81 32.73 29.18
N ILE A 408 -3.96 32.19 28.76
CA ILE A 408 -5.20 32.93 28.59
C ILE A 408 -6.24 32.41 29.57
N ASP A 409 -6.73 33.30 30.44
CA ASP A 409 -7.78 32.99 31.41
C ASP A 409 -9.17 33.11 30.79
N ILE A 410 -9.96 32.04 30.91
CA ILE A 410 -11.34 31.98 30.44
C ILE A 410 -12.25 31.84 31.65
N ASN A 411 -12.88 32.96 32.00
CA ASN A 411 -13.87 33.04 33.06
C ASN A 411 -15.26 33.03 32.44
N HIS A 412 -15.84 31.84 32.27
CA HIS A 412 -17.18 31.68 31.71
C HIS A 412 -17.91 30.50 32.33
N VAL A 413 -19.15 30.74 32.76
CA VAL A 413 -20.01 29.73 33.37
C VAL A 413 -20.59 28.85 32.27
N LEU A 414 -20.13 27.60 32.21
CA LEU A 414 -20.67 26.58 31.32
C LEU A 414 -21.53 25.60 32.13
N PRO A 415 -22.72 25.20 31.62
CA PRO A 415 -23.46 24.07 32.17
C PRO A 415 -22.61 22.78 32.19
N GLN A 416 -23.02 21.81 33.01
CA GLN A 416 -22.41 20.47 32.96
C GLN A 416 -22.56 19.89 31.56
N GLY A 417 -21.46 19.42 30.99
CA GLY A 417 -21.48 18.93 29.62
C GLY A 417 -20.10 18.83 28.98
N LEU A 418 -20.13 18.45 27.71
CA LEU A 418 -18.97 18.35 26.85
C LEU A 418 -18.96 19.54 25.88
N TYR A 419 -17.80 20.19 25.75
CA TYR A 419 -17.59 21.34 24.90
C TYR A 419 -16.32 21.20 24.07
N PHE A 420 -16.25 21.94 22.97
CA PHE A 420 -15.02 22.08 22.18
C PHE A 420 -14.54 23.53 22.25
N VAL A 421 -13.30 23.72 22.69
CA VAL A 421 -12.66 25.02 22.80
C VAL A 421 -11.70 25.17 21.63
N HIS A 422 -11.96 26.12 20.74
CA HIS A 422 -11.11 26.41 19.59
C HIS A 422 -10.24 27.62 19.91
N LEU A 423 -8.92 27.47 19.82
CA LEU A 423 -7.94 28.56 19.92
C LEU A 423 -7.41 28.87 18.52
N ILE A 424 -7.62 30.11 18.09
CA ILE A 424 -7.15 30.61 16.80
C ILE A 424 -6.09 31.66 17.06
N THR A 425 -4.85 31.39 16.67
CA THR A 425 -3.76 32.35 16.70
C THR A 425 -3.48 32.86 15.29
N HIS A 426 -2.58 33.83 15.14
CA HIS A 426 -2.14 34.29 13.82
C HIS A 426 -1.35 33.24 13.01
N LYS A 427 -0.91 32.14 13.64
CA LYS A 427 -0.09 31.08 13.04
C LYS A 427 -0.77 29.71 12.99
N GLN A 428 -1.64 29.41 13.96
CA GLN A 428 -2.11 28.05 14.22
C GLN A 428 -3.57 28.05 14.68
N TYR A 429 -4.19 26.87 14.59
CA TYR A 429 -5.55 26.60 15.03
C TYR A 429 -5.56 25.31 15.86
N PHE A 430 -6.05 25.40 17.09
CA PHE A 430 -6.12 24.28 18.03
C PHE A 430 -7.55 24.04 18.47
N VAL A 431 -7.90 22.77 18.75
CA VAL A 431 -9.21 22.38 19.29
C VAL A 431 -8.99 21.49 20.50
N PHE A 432 -9.61 21.86 21.61
CA PHE A 432 -9.55 21.14 22.87
C PHE A 432 -10.92 20.60 23.24
N LYS A 433 -10.96 19.38 23.75
CA LYS A 433 -12.16 18.81 24.39
C LYS A 433 -12.23 19.32 25.83
N LEU A 434 -13.28 20.04 26.22
CA LEU A 434 -13.50 20.50 27.61
C LEU A 434 -14.64 19.72 28.26
N ILE A 435 -14.39 19.12 29.41
CA ILE A 435 -15.39 18.40 30.20
C ILE A 435 -15.74 19.25 31.44
N ARG A 436 -16.97 19.76 31.50
CA ARG A 436 -17.51 20.42 32.70
C ARG A 436 -18.20 19.39 33.58
N SER A 437 -17.58 19.06 34.71
CA SER A 437 -18.15 18.17 35.74
C SER A 437 -18.82 18.97 36.86
N LEU A 438 -19.58 18.30 37.73
CA LEU A 438 -20.17 18.89 38.95
C LEU A 438 -19.10 19.40 39.91
#